data_AF-W9AVR8-F1
#
_entry.id   AF-W9AVR8-F1
#
_cell.length_a   1.000
_cell.length_b   1.000
_cell.length_c   1.000
_cell.angle_alpha   90.00
_cell.angle_beta   90.00
_cell.angle_gamma   90.00
#
_symmetry.space_group_name_H-M   'P 1'
#
loop_
_entity.id
_entity.type
_entity.pdbx_description
1 polymer ?
#
loop_
_entity_poly.entity_id
_entity_poly.type
_entity_poly.pdbx_seq_one_letter_code
_entity_poly.pdbx_strand_id
1 'polypeptide(L)'
;MTKRKLLTVLICAAGVTGFTACHSPTAPATAAPTRQPCDLLTPAIAEKYVGADARRQLAYDARPPVPVADNACYYTGATREIEVVIYPRPTDPTAPVNHFNVINPDNRVEALAFEAYWFGPAESIVAVKDGLLIAVKVAGIKGGWTDQDRADDIDLANLVFPRVG
;
A
#
# COMPACT_ATOMS: atom_id res chain seq x y z
N MET A 1 -16.69 -29.19 41.73
CA MET A 1 -18.08 -29.23 42.24
C MET A 1 -18.62 -27.79 42.29
N THR A 2 -19.58 -27.50 41.39
CA THR A 2 -20.82 -26.70 41.63
C THR A 2 -20.67 -25.20 42.02
N LYS A 3 -21.32 -24.17 41.43
CA LYS A 3 -22.62 -24.01 40.75
C LYS A 3 -22.63 -22.76 39.83
N ARG A 4 -23.36 -22.85 38.71
CA ARG A 4 -23.96 -21.70 37.98
C ARG A 4 -25.14 -21.11 38.77
N LYS A 5 -25.40 -19.81 38.62
CA LYS A 5 -26.72 -19.11 38.63
C LYS A 5 -26.47 -17.65 38.15
N LEU A 6 -26.97 -17.17 37.00
CA LEU A 6 -28.34 -16.66 36.71
C LEU A 6 -28.82 -15.69 37.82
N LEU A 7 -29.35 -14.49 37.60
CA LEU A 7 -30.16 -13.94 36.50
C LEU A 7 -30.41 -12.43 36.76
N THR A 8 -30.49 -11.66 35.67
CA THR A 8 -31.31 -10.47 35.35
C THR A 8 -32.11 -9.74 36.45
N VAL A 9 -32.02 -8.40 36.51
CA VAL A 9 -33.20 -7.50 36.57
C VAL A 9 -32.94 -6.18 35.81
N LEU A 10 -34.00 -5.83 35.07
CA LEU A 10 -34.32 -4.72 34.17
C LEU A 10 -34.54 -3.39 34.91
N ILE A 11 -34.11 -2.24 34.35
CA ILE A 11 -34.85 -0.96 34.50
C ILE A 11 -34.91 -0.26 33.15
N CYS A 12 -36.12 -0.12 32.63
CA CYS A 12 -36.49 0.71 31.49
C CYS A 12 -36.81 2.13 31.96
N ALA A 13 -36.38 3.16 31.22
CA ALA A 13 -37.03 4.47 31.11
C ALA A 13 -36.39 5.17 29.88
N ALA A 14 -36.97 5.05 28.69
CA ALA A 14 -38.05 5.87 28.14
C ALA A 14 -37.56 7.19 27.50
N GLY A 15 -37.70 7.26 26.17
CA GLY A 15 -38.09 8.49 25.48
C GLY A 15 -37.00 9.27 24.74
N VAL A 16 -36.68 8.84 23.50
CA VAL A 16 -36.50 9.79 22.37
C VAL A 16 -36.97 9.09 21.10
N THR A 17 -38.02 9.63 20.48
CA THR A 17 -38.44 9.35 19.12
C THR A 17 -37.38 9.84 18.14
N GLY A 18 -36.73 8.94 17.44
CA GLY A 18 -35.88 9.24 16.29
C GLY A 18 -35.75 7.99 15.46
N PHE A 19 -36.09 8.07 14.18
CA PHE A 19 -36.01 6.97 13.23
C PHE A 19 -34.60 6.35 13.25
N THR A 20 -34.46 5.18 13.86
CA THR A 20 -33.27 4.34 13.70
C THR A 20 -33.35 3.75 12.29
N ALA A 21 -32.88 4.50 11.30
CA ALA A 21 -32.44 3.89 10.06
C ALA A 21 -31.41 2.83 10.47
N CYS A 22 -31.73 1.56 10.27
CA CYS A 22 -30.78 0.47 10.32
C CYS A 22 -29.69 0.81 9.31
N HIS A 23 -28.62 1.47 9.76
CA HIS A 23 -27.39 1.55 9.03
C HIS A 23 -26.79 0.16 9.14
N SER A 24 -27.21 -0.73 8.24
CA SER A 24 -26.37 -1.85 7.84
C SER A 24 -25.00 -1.25 7.54
N PRO A 25 -23.92 -1.71 8.19
CA PRO A 25 -22.60 -1.29 7.78
C PRO A 25 -22.48 -1.71 6.32
N THR A 26 -22.54 -0.72 5.41
CA THR A 26 -22.18 -0.94 4.01
C THR A 26 -20.74 -1.40 4.08
N ALA A 27 -20.50 -2.70 3.87
CA ALA A 27 -19.17 -3.21 3.67
C ALA A 27 -18.53 -2.30 2.61
N PRO A 28 -17.32 -1.74 2.87
CA PRO A 28 -16.69 -0.86 1.90
C PRO A 28 -16.67 -1.63 0.57
N ALA A 29 -17.31 -1.06 -0.46
CA ALA A 29 -17.30 -1.65 -1.78
C ALA A 29 -15.83 -1.84 -2.15
N THR A 30 -15.41 -3.08 -2.36
CA THR A 30 -14.06 -3.39 -2.84
C THR A 30 -13.89 -2.60 -4.13
N ALA A 31 -12.97 -1.63 -4.13
CA ALA A 31 -12.71 -0.82 -5.30
C ALA A 31 -12.40 -1.73 -6.51
N ALA A 32 -12.91 -1.38 -7.68
CA ALA A 32 -12.66 -2.13 -8.89
C ALA A 32 -11.15 -2.24 -9.17
N PRO A 33 -10.67 -3.35 -9.77
CA PRO A 33 -9.29 -3.45 -10.21
C PRO A 33 -8.94 -2.31 -11.18
N THR A 34 -7.70 -1.84 -11.10
CA THR A 34 -7.19 -0.75 -11.93
C THR A 34 -5.72 -0.95 -12.25
N ARG A 35 -5.29 -0.41 -13.39
CA ARG A 35 -3.89 -0.30 -13.80
C ARG A 35 -3.32 1.10 -13.60
N GLN A 36 -4.12 2.02 -13.08
CA GLN A 36 -3.72 3.40 -12.83
C GLN A 36 -3.10 3.52 -11.43
N PRO A 37 -1.79 3.81 -11.29
CA PRO A 37 -1.13 3.86 -9.99
C PRO A 37 -1.72 4.89 -9.03
N CYS A 38 -2.23 6.02 -9.55
CA CYS A 38 -2.84 7.06 -8.74
C CYS A 38 -4.20 6.64 -8.15
N ASP A 39 -4.90 5.68 -8.76
CA ASP A 39 -6.11 5.09 -8.18
C ASP A 39 -5.77 4.13 -7.02
N LEU A 40 -4.57 3.54 -7.06
CA LEU A 40 -4.05 2.62 -6.05
C LEU A 40 -3.47 3.38 -4.86
N LEU A 41 -2.71 4.45 -5.11
CA LEU A 41 -2.10 5.32 -4.11
C LEU A 41 -2.90 6.62 -3.96
N THR A 42 -3.99 6.54 -3.19
CA THR A 42 -4.84 7.69 -2.89
C THR A 42 -4.19 8.63 -1.86
N PRO A 43 -4.63 9.89 -1.74
CA PRO A 43 -4.14 10.80 -0.70
C PRO A 43 -4.25 10.23 0.71
N ALA A 44 -5.36 9.53 1.03
CA ALA A 44 -5.55 8.91 2.35
C ALA A 44 -4.55 7.78 2.63
N ILE A 45 -4.16 7.01 1.61
CA ILE A 45 -3.11 6.00 1.75
C ILE A 45 -1.77 6.70 1.92
N ALA A 46 -1.46 7.73 1.13
CA ALA A 46 -0.23 8.48 1.28
C ALA A 46 -0.09 9.09 2.70
N GLU A 47 -1.13 9.73 3.21
CA GLU A 47 -1.13 10.32 4.56
C GLU A 47 -0.79 9.31 5.66
N LYS A 48 -1.25 8.05 5.54
CA LYS A 48 -0.91 6.97 6.47
C LYS A 48 0.59 6.73 6.57
N TYR A 49 1.32 6.80 5.46
CA TYR A 49 2.74 6.42 5.41
C TYR A 49 3.70 7.61 5.49
N VAL A 50 3.35 8.75 4.87
CA VAL A 50 4.24 9.91 4.77
C VAL A 50 3.83 11.10 5.64
N GLY A 51 2.68 11.01 6.32
CA GLY A 51 2.20 12.03 7.25
C GLY A 51 1.10 12.93 6.69
N ALA A 52 0.48 13.72 7.57
CA ALA A 52 -0.65 14.60 7.23
C ALA A 52 -0.30 15.72 6.23
N ASP A 53 0.99 15.97 6.02
CA ASP A 53 1.53 16.91 5.04
C ASP A 53 1.81 16.25 3.69
N ALA A 54 1.29 15.04 3.43
CA ALA A 54 1.42 14.36 2.15
C ALA A 54 1.04 15.27 0.97
N ARG A 55 1.95 15.37 0.00
CA ARG A 55 1.75 16.10 -1.26
C ARG A 55 2.13 15.22 -2.43
N ARG A 56 1.22 15.17 -3.42
CA ARG A 56 1.50 14.52 -4.70
C ARG A 56 2.59 15.29 -5.42
N GLN A 57 3.59 14.56 -5.89
CA GLN A 57 4.69 15.11 -6.65
C GLN A 57 4.52 14.80 -8.14
N LEU A 58 4.95 15.74 -8.98
CA LEU A 58 4.96 15.58 -10.44
C LEU A 58 6.39 15.41 -10.99
N ALA A 59 7.40 15.55 -10.14
CA ALA A 59 8.79 15.30 -10.45
C ALA A 59 9.51 14.77 -9.19
N TYR A 60 10.52 13.93 -9.39
CA TYR A 60 11.45 13.51 -8.34
C TYR A 60 12.44 14.63 -8.01
N ASP A 61 12.90 14.69 -6.76
CA ASP A 61 13.93 15.63 -6.31
C ASP A 61 15.32 15.24 -6.86
N ALA A 62 15.54 15.60 -8.12
CA ALA A 62 16.78 15.40 -8.86
C ALA A 62 17.28 16.72 -9.46
N ARG A 63 18.53 16.74 -9.92
CA ARG A 63 19.14 17.91 -10.59
C ARG A 63 19.70 17.53 -11.96
N PRO A 64 19.01 17.83 -13.08
CA PRO A 64 17.70 18.50 -13.17
C PRO A 64 16.54 17.62 -12.65
N PRO A 65 15.36 18.20 -12.33
CA PRO A 65 14.20 17.42 -11.90
C PRO A 65 13.78 16.41 -12.96
N VAL A 66 13.47 15.18 -12.53
CA VAL A 66 12.99 14.10 -13.41
C VAL A 66 11.47 14.01 -13.26
N PRO A 67 10.66 14.12 -14.32
CA PRO A 67 9.21 13.98 -14.23
C PRO A 67 8.78 12.61 -13.69
N VAL A 68 7.73 12.58 -12.88
CA VAL A 68 7.03 11.34 -12.51
C VAL A 68 6.22 10.90 -13.72
N ALA A 69 6.48 9.69 -14.23
CA ALA A 69 5.81 9.16 -15.41
C ALA A 69 4.36 8.76 -15.11
N ASP A 70 3.51 8.66 -16.15
CA ASP A 70 2.08 8.31 -16.01
C ASP A 70 1.84 6.95 -15.36
N ASN A 71 2.84 6.07 -15.44
CA ASN A 71 2.80 4.75 -14.82
C ASN A 71 3.31 4.74 -13.37
N ALA A 72 3.51 5.92 -12.76
CA ALA A 72 3.86 6.09 -11.36
C ALA A 72 2.89 7.03 -10.62
N CYS A 73 2.77 6.82 -9.32
CA CYS A 73 2.17 7.76 -8.38
C CYS A 73 3.13 7.96 -7.22
N TYR A 74 3.47 9.21 -6.92
CA TYR A 74 4.51 9.56 -5.97
C TYR A 74 4.02 10.67 -5.03
N TYR A 75 4.17 10.45 -3.73
CA TYR A 75 3.88 11.43 -2.69
C TYR A 75 5.09 11.58 -1.76
N THR A 76 5.26 12.78 -1.24
CA THR A 76 6.21 13.08 -0.18
C THR A 76 5.53 13.80 0.97
N GLY A 77 6.03 13.58 2.19
CA GLY A 77 5.84 14.44 3.35
C GLY A 77 7.17 15.05 3.77
N ALA A 78 7.24 15.60 4.98
CA ALA A 78 8.44 16.28 5.48
C ALA A 78 9.67 15.36 5.57
N THR A 79 9.47 14.08 5.90
CA THR A 79 10.56 13.15 6.20
C THR A 79 10.52 11.85 5.42
N ARG A 80 9.40 11.55 4.75
CA ARG A 80 9.18 10.25 4.09
C ARG A 80 8.57 10.42 2.71
N GLU A 81 8.72 9.39 1.91
CA GLU A 81 8.18 9.28 0.57
C GLU A 81 7.48 7.93 0.37
N ILE A 82 6.52 7.92 -0.55
CA ILE A 82 5.76 6.75 -0.92
C ILE A 82 5.51 6.73 -2.42
N GLU A 83 5.67 5.57 -3.04
CA GLU A 83 5.52 5.39 -4.46
C GLU A 83 4.81 4.09 -4.81
N VAL A 84 3.98 4.13 -5.85
CA VAL A 84 3.46 2.96 -6.56
C VAL A 84 3.77 3.14 -8.04
N VAL A 85 4.38 2.14 -8.65
CA VAL A 85 4.71 2.13 -10.08
C VAL A 85 4.28 0.83 -10.72
N ILE A 86 3.71 0.91 -11.92
CA ILE A 86 3.28 -0.25 -12.69
C ILE A 86 4.04 -0.30 -14.01
N TYR A 87 4.73 -1.40 -14.27
CA TYR A 87 5.45 -1.65 -15.51
C TYR A 87 4.93 -2.92 -16.20
N PRO A 88 5.07 -3.04 -17.53
CA PRO A 88 5.05 -4.35 -18.14
C PRO A 88 6.21 -5.21 -17.60
N ARG A 89 6.00 -6.51 -17.40
CA ARG A 89 7.08 -7.45 -17.11
C ARG A 89 7.99 -7.54 -18.34
N PRO A 90 9.32 -7.37 -18.20
CA PRO A 90 10.25 -7.62 -19.28
C PRO A 90 10.07 -9.03 -19.84
N THR A 91 10.13 -9.17 -21.15
CA THR A 91 10.07 -10.47 -21.82
C THR A 91 11.37 -11.24 -21.69
N ASP A 92 12.49 -10.54 -21.52
CA ASP A 92 13.79 -11.12 -21.20
C ASP A 92 13.93 -11.24 -19.67
N PRO A 93 14.01 -12.46 -19.10
CA PRO A 93 14.11 -12.65 -17.66
C PRO A 93 15.46 -12.20 -17.07
N THR A 94 16.46 -11.88 -17.90
CA THR A 94 17.76 -11.37 -17.49
C THR A 94 17.86 -9.84 -17.54
N ALA A 95 16.85 -9.18 -18.09
CA ALA A 95 16.82 -7.73 -18.16
C ALA A 95 16.55 -7.12 -16.76
N PRO A 96 17.25 -6.04 -16.39
CA PRO A 96 16.87 -5.26 -15.22
C PRO A 96 15.48 -4.66 -15.41
N VAL A 97 14.77 -4.45 -14.31
CA VAL A 97 13.47 -3.76 -14.30
C VAL A 97 13.72 -2.32 -13.86
N ASN A 98 13.74 -1.37 -14.80
CA ASN A 98 14.04 0.03 -14.49
C ASN A 98 15.40 0.18 -13.78
N HIS A 99 15.43 0.69 -12.54
CA HIS A 99 16.63 0.78 -11.71
C HIS A 99 16.82 -0.40 -10.75
N PHE A 100 15.90 -1.37 -10.76
CA PHE A 100 16.02 -2.59 -9.97
C PHE A 100 16.93 -3.59 -10.67
N ASN A 101 17.65 -4.35 -9.85
CA ASN A 101 18.40 -5.51 -10.33
C ASN A 101 17.47 -6.55 -10.95
N VAL A 102 18.06 -7.63 -11.46
CA VAL A 102 17.31 -8.74 -12.07
C VAL A 102 16.43 -9.43 -11.02
N ILE A 103 15.17 -9.69 -11.36
CA ILE A 103 14.28 -10.55 -10.57
C ILE A 103 14.88 -11.96 -10.51
N ASN A 104 15.16 -12.47 -9.31
CA ASN A 104 15.76 -13.78 -9.14
C ASN A 104 15.21 -14.49 -7.88
N PRO A 105 15.48 -15.79 -7.70
CA PRO A 105 15.00 -16.50 -6.50
C PRO A 105 15.55 -15.92 -5.19
N ASP A 106 16.75 -15.33 -5.20
CA ASP A 106 17.43 -14.85 -3.99
C ASP A 106 16.77 -13.61 -3.38
N ASN A 107 16.10 -12.79 -4.20
CA ASN A 107 15.35 -11.62 -3.73
C ASN A 107 13.86 -11.91 -3.50
N ARG A 108 13.41 -13.17 -3.57
CA ARG A 108 11.99 -13.53 -3.38
C ARG A 108 11.53 -13.33 -1.93
N VAL A 109 10.35 -12.74 -1.76
CA VAL A 109 9.72 -12.51 -0.46
C VAL A 109 8.72 -13.64 -0.16
N GLU A 110 9.20 -14.70 0.50
CA GLU A 110 8.38 -15.87 0.83
C GLU A 110 7.21 -15.60 1.79
N ALA A 111 7.26 -14.47 2.52
CA ALA A 111 6.21 -14.08 3.45
C ALA A 111 4.92 -13.58 2.78
N LEU A 112 4.96 -13.29 1.48
CA LEU A 112 3.82 -12.77 0.73
C LEU A 112 3.10 -13.91 -0.01
N ALA A 113 1.77 -13.84 -0.04
CA ALA A 113 0.93 -14.85 -0.71
C ALA A 113 0.97 -14.74 -2.25
N PHE A 114 1.76 -13.81 -2.79
CA PHE A 114 1.90 -13.52 -4.21
C PHE A 114 3.38 -13.44 -4.60
N GLU A 115 3.68 -13.62 -5.89
CA GLU A 115 5.04 -13.50 -6.42
C GLU A 115 5.54 -12.07 -6.21
N ALA A 116 6.51 -11.91 -5.30
CA ALA A 116 7.09 -10.63 -4.95
C ALA A 116 8.57 -10.75 -4.60
N TYR A 117 9.30 -9.67 -4.87
CA TYR A 117 10.74 -9.59 -4.73
C TYR A 117 11.12 -8.30 -4.00
N TRP A 118 12.12 -8.35 -3.13
CA TRP A 118 12.60 -7.20 -2.38
C TRP A 118 14.04 -6.90 -2.75
N PHE A 119 14.27 -5.73 -3.34
CA PHE A 119 15.59 -5.35 -3.87
C PHE A 119 16.47 -4.67 -2.83
N GLY A 120 15.89 -4.33 -1.69
CA GLY A 120 16.59 -3.69 -0.58
C GLY A 120 15.81 -2.48 -0.11
N PRO A 121 16.27 -1.83 0.96
CA PRO A 121 15.58 -0.67 1.47
C PRO A 121 15.70 0.50 0.49
N ALA A 122 14.63 1.29 0.35
CA ALA A 122 14.44 2.31 -0.69
C ALA A 122 14.45 1.82 -2.16
N GLU A 123 14.68 0.53 -2.41
CA GLU A 123 14.66 -0.11 -3.73
C GLU A 123 13.36 -0.90 -4.00
N SER A 124 12.31 -0.71 -3.19
CA SER A 124 10.94 -1.23 -3.41
C SER A 124 10.75 -2.75 -3.21
N ILE A 125 9.50 -3.12 -2.91
CA ILE A 125 8.98 -4.46 -3.22
C ILE A 125 8.41 -4.43 -4.64
N VAL A 126 8.77 -5.43 -5.44
CA VAL A 126 8.23 -5.64 -6.79
C VAL A 126 7.39 -6.90 -6.81
N ALA A 127 6.08 -6.76 -6.97
CA ALA A 127 5.14 -7.86 -7.12
C ALA A 127 4.80 -8.13 -8.59
N VAL A 128 4.42 -9.36 -8.92
CA VAL A 128 4.11 -9.78 -10.29
C VAL A 128 2.65 -10.22 -10.41
N LYS A 129 1.91 -9.65 -11.37
CA LYS A 129 0.50 -10.00 -11.64
C LYS A 129 0.14 -9.76 -13.09
N ASP A 130 -0.48 -10.74 -13.76
CA ASP A 130 -1.05 -10.58 -15.12
C ASP A 130 -0.09 -9.96 -16.15
N GLY A 131 1.20 -10.33 -16.08
CA GLY A 131 2.24 -9.78 -16.96
C GLY A 131 2.69 -8.36 -16.60
N LEU A 132 2.28 -7.84 -15.46
CA LEU A 132 2.68 -6.55 -14.89
C LEU A 132 3.65 -6.76 -13.73
N LEU A 133 4.51 -5.77 -13.54
CA LEU A 133 5.32 -5.56 -12.36
C LEU A 133 4.77 -4.37 -11.58
N ILE A 134 4.53 -4.58 -10.30
CA ILE A 134 3.97 -3.60 -9.38
C ILE A 134 5.07 -3.29 -8.37
N ALA A 135 5.76 -2.18 -8.55
CA ALA A 135 6.74 -1.69 -7.60
C ALA A 135 6.04 -0.81 -6.57
N VAL A 136 6.29 -1.05 -5.28
CA VAL A 136 5.83 -0.21 -4.18
C VAL A 136 6.99 0.15 -3.27
N LYS A 137 6.97 1.39 -2.77
CA LYS A 137 8.03 1.92 -1.93
C LYS A 137 7.45 2.77 -0.83
N VAL A 138 7.95 2.61 0.39
CA VAL A 138 7.85 3.55 1.50
C VAL A 138 9.24 3.72 2.10
N ALA A 139 9.74 4.96 2.14
CA ALA A 139 11.10 5.21 2.61
C ALA A 139 11.23 6.56 3.32
N GLY A 140 12.24 6.69 4.18
CA GLY A 140 12.72 7.99 4.63
C GLY A 140 13.45 8.75 3.51
N ILE A 141 13.19 10.05 3.37
CA ILE A 141 13.87 10.94 2.40
C ILE A 141 15.35 11.14 2.80
N LYS A 142 15.64 11.07 4.11
CA LYS A 142 16.98 11.25 4.69
C LYS A 142 17.19 10.26 5.82
N GLY A 143 18.46 9.91 6.05
CA GLY A 143 18.87 9.04 7.16
C GLY A 143 19.14 7.60 6.71
N GLY A 144 19.35 6.72 7.70
CA GLY A 144 19.53 5.29 7.47
C GLY A 144 18.19 4.56 7.38
N TRP A 145 18.19 3.46 6.64
CA TRP A 145 17.02 2.62 6.47
C TRP A 145 16.80 1.69 7.67
N THR A 146 15.54 1.38 7.94
CA THR A 146 15.11 0.63 9.13
C THR A 146 14.28 -0.59 8.75
N ASP A 147 14.16 -1.55 9.67
CA ASP A 147 13.24 -2.69 9.50
C ASP A 147 11.77 -2.25 9.34
N GLN A 148 11.43 -1.04 9.82
CA GLN A 148 10.11 -0.44 9.62
C GLN A 148 9.84 -0.12 8.16
N ASP A 149 10.84 0.33 7.39
CA ASP A 149 10.66 0.63 5.97
C ASP A 149 10.29 -0.64 5.20
N ARG A 150 10.93 -1.78 5.53
CA ARG A 150 10.55 -3.08 4.97
C ARG A 150 9.14 -3.50 5.37
N ALA A 151 8.74 -3.28 6.63
CA ALA A 151 7.39 -3.60 7.08
C ALA A 151 6.33 -2.75 6.37
N ASP A 152 6.62 -1.47 6.14
CA ASP A 152 5.75 -0.55 5.42
C ASP A 152 5.64 -0.91 3.93
N ASP A 153 6.74 -1.32 3.27
CA ASP A 153 6.72 -1.84 1.91
C ASP A 153 5.79 -3.07 1.80
N ILE A 154 5.89 -4.00 2.75
CA ILE A 154 5.05 -5.22 2.79
C ILE A 154 3.57 -4.86 2.98
N ASP A 155 3.27 -3.96 3.91
CA ASP A 155 1.91 -3.49 4.19
C ASP A 155 1.31 -2.79 2.97
N LEU A 156 2.08 -1.91 2.32
CA LEU A 156 1.67 -1.24 1.08
C LEU A 156 1.45 -2.25 -0.06
N ALA A 157 2.34 -3.22 -0.23
CA ALA A 157 2.19 -4.27 -1.25
C ALA A 157 0.88 -5.05 -1.07
N ASN A 158 0.52 -5.41 0.18
CA ASN A 158 -0.74 -6.09 0.50
C ASN A 158 -1.98 -5.25 0.21
N LEU A 159 -1.90 -3.91 0.33
CA LEU A 159 -2.99 -3.00 -0.02
C LEU A 159 -3.14 -2.83 -1.54
N VAL A 160 -2.02 -2.73 -2.25
CA VAL A 160 -1.98 -2.40 -3.69
C VAL A 160 -2.25 -3.63 -4.55
N PHE A 161 -1.56 -4.75 -4.30
CA PHE A 161 -1.54 -5.91 -5.19
C PHE A 161 -2.94 -6.51 -5.50
N PRO A 162 -3.86 -6.65 -4.53
CA PRO A 162 -5.20 -7.18 -4.80
C PRO A 162 -6.01 -6.30 -5.76
N ARG A 163 -5.71 -4.99 -5.82
CA ARG A 163 -6.44 -3.98 -6.58
C ARG A 163 -5.89 -3.76 -7.99
N VAL A 164 -4.81 -4.44 -8.37
CA VAL A 164 -4.27 -4.35 -9.75
C VAL A 164 -5.02 -5.29 -10.68
N GLY A 165 -5.49 -4.81 -11.83
CA GLY A 165 -6.18 -5.62 -12.85
C GLY A 165 -6.62 -4.80 -14.04
#